data_AF-A0A534ES79-F1
#
_entry.id   AF-A0A534ES79-F1
#
_cell.length_a   1.000
_cell.length_b   1.000
_cell.length_c   1.000
_cell.angle_alpha   90.00
_cell.angle_beta   90.00
_cell.angle_gamma   90.00
#
_symmetry.space_group_name_H-M   'P 1'
#
loop_
_entity.id
_entity.type
_entity.pdbx_description
1 polymer ?
#
loop_
_entity_poly.entity_id
_entity_poly.type
_entity_poly.pdbx_seq_one_letter_code
_entity_poly.pdbx_strand_id
1 'polypeptide(L)'
;MTQDFILRQRIRAGVHALAALLLGLAFAPSVSAAPAHANFDHLTTGFELTGQHRDLPCESCHVNAMFQGTPKDCGACHGIGSLVRGTSKPASHILSTDQCGACHTPIAWNPAVNFDHTQARGSCSTCHNGTMAQGKGPTHIVTDLECDACHTTLSWAGAMFTHVGVTSGCATCHDNVHATGPTANHIPIGTPMTACESCHSPTNYTNWLGATMNHLAVTALSCAGCHQTASFLGMHPSTDTTAGDSRPSAKLDPLHPTTGDCSQCHDTTTFSQSASRPASHIPTSAPCLQCHTTA
;
A
#
# COMPACT_ATOMS: atom_id res chain seq x y z
N MET A 1 78.05 37.50 -54.68
CA MET A 1 78.00 36.13 -54.10
C MET A 1 76.56 35.64 -54.30
N THR A 2 76.37 34.85 -55.34
CA THR A 2 75.10 34.71 -56.08
C THR A 2 74.18 33.63 -55.50
N GLN A 3 72.86 33.84 -55.63
CA GLN A 3 71.75 33.00 -55.13
C GLN A 3 71.80 31.51 -55.53
N ASP A 4 72.68 31.13 -56.45
CA ASP A 4 72.85 29.77 -56.97
C ASP A 4 73.54 28.82 -55.96
N PHE A 5 74.36 29.35 -55.04
CA PHE A 5 75.08 28.52 -54.06
C PHE A 5 74.17 28.00 -52.93
N ILE A 6 73.19 28.80 -52.51
CA ILE A 6 72.26 28.44 -51.42
C ILE A 6 71.22 27.41 -51.90
N LEU A 7 70.82 27.45 -53.17
CA LEU A 7 69.84 26.51 -53.71
C LEU A 7 70.42 25.08 -53.84
N ARG A 8 71.68 24.95 -54.28
CA ARG A 8 72.36 23.65 -54.41
C ARG A 8 72.64 22.98 -53.06
N GLN A 9 72.84 23.76 -51.99
CA GLN A 9 73.08 23.24 -50.64
C GLN A 9 71.79 22.71 -49.99
N ARG A 10 70.64 23.32 -50.29
CA ARG A 10 69.32 22.87 -49.80
C ARG A 10 68.83 21.58 -50.48
N ILE A 11 69.13 21.39 -51.77
CA ILE A 11 68.76 20.17 -52.50
C ILE A 11 69.56 18.95 -52.01
N ARG A 12 70.86 19.12 -51.72
CA ARG A 12 71.70 18.02 -51.18
C ARG A 12 71.30 17.58 -49.77
N ALA A 13 70.87 18.50 -48.91
CA ALA A 13 70.37 18.18 -47.58
C ALA A 13 69.01 17.43 -47.62
N GLY A 14 68.13 17.78 -48.57
CA GLY A 14 66.83 17.12 -48.73
C GLY A 14 66.91 15.67 -49.22
N VAL A 15 67.86 15.35 -50.10
CA VAL A 15 68.03 13.98 -50.65
C VAL A 15 68.60 13.03 -49.59
N HIS A 16 69.44 13.50 -48.66
CA HIS A 16 69.99 12.67 -47.59
C HIS A 16 68.99 12.46 -46.44
N ALA A 17 68.09 13.42 -46.19
CA ALA A 17 67.01 13.28 -45.21
C ALA A 17 65.92 12.27 -45.66
N LEU A 18 65.64 12.19 -46.96
CA LEU A 18 64.66 11.23 -47.49
C LEU A 18 65.19 9.77 -47.52
N ALA A 19 66.48 9.59 -47.77
CA ALA A 19 67.10 8.25 -47.77
C ALA A 19 67.21 7.65 -46.36
N ALA A 20 67.43 8.47 -45.33
CA ALA A 20 67.45 8.01 -43.92
C ALA A 20 66.05 7.61 -43.40
N LEU A 21 64.99 8.26 -43.90
CA LEU A 21 63.61 7.93 -43.51
C LEU A 21 63.09 6.63 -44.15
N LEU A 22 63.59 6.29 -45.34
CA LEU A 22 63.21 5.05 -46.04
C LEU A 22 64.02 3.82 -45.60
N LEU A 23 65.22 3.99 -45.03
CA LEU A 23 66.03 2.87 -44.52
C LEU A 23 65.67 2.47 -43.08
N GLY A 24 65.01 3.35 -42.32
CA GLY A 24 64.53 3.06 -40.95
C GLY A 24 63.25 2.23 -40.86
N LEU A 25 62.51 2.06 -41.97
CA LEU A 25 61.27 1.27 -42.03
C LEU A 25 61.52 -0.22 -42.31
N ALA A 26 62.76 -0.63 -42.61
CA ALA A 26 63.09 -2.03 -42.92
C ALA A 26 63.48 -2.89 -41.70
N PHE A 27 63.61 -2.29 -40.51
CA PHE A 27 64.01 -2.97 -39.27
C PHE A 27 63.07 -2.70 -38.09
N ALA A 28 61.78 -2.46 -38.36
CA ALA A 28 60.79 -2.65 -37.31
C ALA A 28 60.76 -4.16 -36.98
N PRO A 29 61.08 -4.59 -35.75
CA PRO A 29 60.84 -5.98 -35.37
C PRO A 29 59.35 -6.22 -35.60
N SER A 30 59.06 -7.23 -36.42
CA SER A 30 57.71 -7.72 -36.60
C SER A 30 57.22 -8.10 -35.21
N VAL A 31 56.38 -7.27 -34.60
CA VAL A 31 55.56 -7.69 -33.47
C VAL A 31 54.67 -8.76 -34.09
N SER A 32 55.09 -10.02 -33.97
CA SER A 32 54.22 -11.14 -34.26
C SER A 32 53.02 -10.92 -33.37
N ALA A 33 51.87 -10.62 -33.98
CA ALA A 33 50.60 -10.85 -33.31
C ALA A 33 50.67 -12.32 -32.87
N ALA A 34 50.78 -12.53 -31.56
CA ALA A 34 50.59 -13.85 -30.97
C ALA A 34 49.29 -14.41 -31.56
N PRO A 35 49.21 -15.72 -31.83
CA PRO A 35 48.01 -16.31 -32.39
C PRO A 35 46.83 -15.81 -31.57
N ALA A 36 45.84 -15.21 -32.24
CA ALA A 36 44.54 -14.98 -31.65
C ALA A 36 44.16 -16.28 -30.95
N HIS A 37 43.78 -16.21 -29.67
CA HIS A 37 43.49 -17.36 -28.82
C HIS A 37 42.40 -18.23 -29.47
N ALA A 38 42.79 -19.09 -30.41
CA ALA A 38 41.92 -19.99 -31.10
C ALA A 38 41.73 -21.18 -30.15
N ASN A 39 40.51 -21.32 -29.63
CA ASN A 39 39.97 -22.44 -28.84
C ASN A 39 39.99 -22.39 -27.30
N PHE A 40 40.29 -21.28 -26.62
CA PHE A 40 39.92 -21.24 -25.18
C PHE A 40 38.43 -20.94 -25.03
N ASP A 41 37.66 -21.96 -24.68
CA ASP A 41 36.22 -21.85 -24.45
C ASP A 41 35.90 -21.56 -22.98
N HIS A 42 35.43 -20.34 -22.70
CA HIS A 42 35.03 -19.92 -21.37
C HIS A 42 33.87 -20.73 -20.79
N LEU A 43 33.04 -21.40 -21.62
CA LEU A 43 32.00 -22.31 -21.15
C LEU A 43 32.57 -23.44 -20.28
N THR A 44 33.79 -23.90 -20.59
CA THR A 44 34.48 -24.95 -19.82
C THR A 44 34.89 -24.49 -18.42
N THR A 45 34.96 -23.17 -18.20
CA THR A 45 35.33 -22.59 -16.90
C THR A 45 34.14 -22.47 -15.97
N GLY A 46 32.90 -22.60 -16.45
CA GLY A 46 31.70 -22.30 -15.67
C GLY A 46 31.40 -20.81 -15.49
N PHE A 47 32.12 -19.94 -16.19
CA PHE A 47 31.76 -18.53 -16.38
C PHE A 47 31.65 -18.26 -17.88
N GLU A 48 30.43 -18.38 -18.41
CA GLU A 48 30.15 -18.08 -19.80
C GLU A 48 30.18 -16.56 -20.04
N LEU A 49 30.97 -16.14 -21.02
CA LEU A 49 31.02 -14.74 -21.43
C LEU A 49 29.75 -14.38 -22.23
N THR A 50 28.72 -13.94 -21.51
CA THR A 50 27.45 -13.47 -22.07
C THR A 50 27.22 -12.00 -21.82
N GLY A 51 26.33 -11.40 -22.61
CA GLY A 51 25.99 -9.98 -22.49
C GLY A 51 27.22 -9.09 -22.58
N GLN A 52 27.32 -8.11 -21.69
CA GLN A 52 28.43 -7.14 -21.68
C GLN A 52 29.79 -7.76 -21.33
N HIS A 53 29.83 -8.92 -20.66
CA HIS A 53 31.10 -9.55 -20.30
C HIS A 53 31.85 -10.13 -21.51
N ARG A 54 31.16 -10.42 -22.61
CA ARG A 54 31.77 -10.92 -23.85
C ARG A 54 32.66 -9.91 -24.55
N ASP A 55 32.32 -8.63 -24.40
CA ASP A 55 32.94 -7.57 -25.20
C ASP A 55 34.07 -6.86 -24.40
N LEU A 56 34.41 -7.39 -23.21
CA LEU A 56 35.49 -6.88 -22.36
C LEU A 56 36.87 -7.43 -22.77
N PRO A 57 37.95 -6.63 -22.65
CA PRO A 57 39.30 -7.12 -22.88
C PRO A 57 39.76 -8.03 -21.73
N CYS A 58 40.64 -8.98 -22.03
CA CYS A 58 41.07 -10.05 -21.11
C CYS A 58 41.53 -9.53 -19.74
N GLU A 59 42.30 -8.45 -19.73
CA GLU A 59 42.89 -7.82 -18.55
C GLU A 59 41.86 -7.19 -17.60
N SER A 60 40.61 -6.99 -18.06
CA SER A 60 39.54 -6.49 -17.19
C SER A 60 39.15 -7.52 -16.14
N CYS A 61 39.34 -8.82 -16.42
CA CYS A 61 39.03 -9.92 -15.50
C CYS A 61 40.31 -10.62 -15.01
N HIS A 62 41.31 -10.78 -15.89
CA HIS A 62 42.56 -11.48 -15.60
C HIS A 62 43.67 -10.52 -15.18
N VAL A 63 43.54 -10.01 -13.96
CA VAL A 63 44.49 -9.06 -13.36
C VAL A 63 45.90 -9.67 -13.32
N ASN A 64 46.91 -8.91 -13.72
CA ASN A 64 48.31 -9.37 -13.84
C ASN A 64 48.50 -10.62 -14.70
N ALA A 65 47.64 -10.80 -15.72
CA ALA A 65 47.63 -11.99 -16.59
C ALA A 65 47.44 -13.32 -15.82
N MET A 66 46.77 -13.28 -14.67
CA MET A 66 46.39 -14.48 -13.92
C MET A 66 45.04 -15.02 -14.44
N PHE A 67 45.12 -16.06 -15.27
CA PHE A 67 43.94 -16.68 -15.91
C PHE A 67 43.27 -17.76 -15.05
N GLN A 68 43.98 -18.32 -14.08
CA GLN A 68 43.43 -19.31 -13.15
C GLN A 68 42.92 -18.66 -11.87
N GLY A 69 41.83 -19.20 -11.32
CA GLY A 69 41.26 -18.73 -10.06
C GLY A 69 40.54 -17.39 -10.15
N THR A 70 40.27 -16.87 -11.36
CA THR A 70 39.41 -15.70 -11.53
C THR A 70 38.02 -15.99 -10.92
N PRO A 71 37.53 -15.14 -10.00
CA PRO A 71 36.24 -15.35 -9.37
C PRO A 71 35.10 -15.36 -10.38
N LYS A 72 34.05 -16.13 -10.09
CA LYS A 72 32.85 -16.26 -10.94
C LYS A 72 31.61 -15.63 -10.31
N ASP A 73 31.65 -15.39 -9.01
CA ASP A 73 30.57 -14.77 -8.27
C ASP A 73 30.52 -13.27 -8.57
N CYS A 74 29.33 -12.72 -8.78
CA CYS A 74 29.13 -11.34 -9.19
C CYS A 74 29.83 -10.36 -8.24
N GLY A 75 29.61 -10.53 -6.92
CA GLY A 75 30.17 -9.67 -5.87
C GLY A 75 31.69 -9.76 -5.72
N ALA A 76 32.34 -10.81 -6.22
CA ALA A 76 33.80 -10.92 -6.18
C ALA A 76 34.48 -10.04 -7.24
N CYS A 77 33.75 -9.58 -8.25
CA CYS A 77 34.21 -8.64 -9.28
C CYS A 77 33.54 -7.27 -9.18
N HIS A 78 32.27 -7.23 -8.79
CA HIS A 78 31.46 -6.02 -8.61
C HIS A 78 31.32 -5.62 -7.13
N GLY A 79 32.19 -6.13 -6.26
CA GLY A 79 32.25 -5.77 -4.86
C GLY A 79 33.11 -4.53 -4.63
N ILE A 80 32.87 -3.82 -3.54
CA ILE A 80 33.77 -2.75 -3.13
C ILE A 80 35.09 -3.38 -2.66
N GLY A 81 36.20 -2.99 -3.30
CA GLY A 81 37.53 -3.49 -2.94
C GLY A 81 37.91 -4.84 -3.56
N SER A 82 37.15 -5.34 -4.55
CA SER A 82 37.55 -6.52 -5.32
C SER A 82 38.81 -6.30 -6.15
N LEU A 83 39.55 -7.39 -6.41
CA LEU A 83 40.72 -7.38 -7.29
C LEU A 83 40.34 -7.01 -8.74
N VAL A 84 39.25 -7.58 -9.23
CA VAL A 84 38.62 -7.20 -10.49
C VAL A 84 37.83 -5.92 -10.25
N ARG A 85 38.02 -4.90 -11.10
CA ARG A 85 37.41 -3.58 -10.94
C ARG A 85 36.08 -3.47 -11.68
N GLY A 86 35.07 -4.19 -11.20
CA GLY A 86 33.69 -4.03 -11.66
C GLY A 86 32.97 -2.88 -10.94
N THR A 87 31.95 -2.32 -11.59
CA THR A 87 31.07 -1.33 -10.96
C THR A 87 30.27 -1.99 -9.84
N SER A 88 30.37 -1.44 -8.63
CA SER A 88 29.61 -1.93 -7.48
C SER A 88 28.18 -1.40 -7.43
N LYS A 89 27.35 -2.02 -6.57
CA LYS A 89 25.99 -1.53 -6.28
C LYS A 89 26.06 -0.04 -5.86
N PRO A 90 25.38 0.87 -6.58
CA PRO A 90 25.37 2.28 -6.20
C PRO A 90 24.56 2.50 -4.91
N ALA A 91 24.78 3.63 -4.23
CA ALA A 91 24.01 3.98 -3.03
C ALA A 91 22.50 4.14 -3.30
N SER A 92 22.10 4.41 -4.55
CA SER A 92 20.71 4.46 -5.00
C SER A 92 20.10 3.08 -5.30
N HIS A 93 20.87 2.01 -5.20
CA HIS A 93 20.36 0.65 -5.35
C HIS A 93 19.47 0.30 -4.16
N ILE A 94 18.40 -0.47 -4.41
CA ILE A 94 17.55 -1.01 -3.34
C ILE A 94 18.36 -1.88 -2.38
N LEU A 95 17.92 -2.02 -1.12
CA LEU A 95 18.60 -2.94 -0.21
C LEU A 95 18.29 -4.39 -0.62
N SER A 96 19.33 -5.18 -0.92
CA SER A 96 19.18 -6.57 -1.36
C SER A 96 20.37 -7.44 -0.98
N THR A 97 20.23 -8.76 -1.12
CA THR A 97 21.36 -9.70 -1.01
C THR A 97 22.32 -9.59 -2.18
N ASP A 98 23.42 -10.36 -2.13
CA ASP A 98 24.38 -10.49 -3.23
C ASP A 98 23.99 -11.53 -4.28
N GLN A 99 22.74 -12.03 -4.27
CA GLN A 99 22.18 -12.85 -5.34
C GLN A 99 21.74 -11.98 -6.52
N CYS A 100 22.72 -11.39 -7.22
CA CYS A 100 22.48 -10.43 -8.29
C CYS A 100 21.59 -10.99 -9.41
N GLY A 101 21.73 -12.30 -9.72
CA GLY A 101 20.95 -13.00 -10.74
C GLY A 101 19.44 -13.07 -10.47
N ALA A 102 19.02 -12.82 -9.23
CA ALA A 102 17.61 -12.77 -8.85
C ALA A 102 16.89 -11.53 -9.40
N CYS A 103 17.66 -10.50 -9.80
CA CYS A 103 17.13 -9.27 -10.38
C CYS A 103 17.71 -8.96 -11.77
N HIS A 104 19.03 -9.14 -11.93
CA HIS A 104 19.77 -8.76 -13.11
C HIS A 104 20.13 -9.96 -13.96
N THR A 105 20.27 -9.74 -15.26
CA THR A 105 20.91 -10.70 -16.15
C THR A 105 22.14 -10.06 -16.80
N PRO A 106 23.17 -10.82 -17.20
CA PRO A 106 24.32 -10.27 -17.91
C PRO A 106 23.96 -9.55 -19.22
N ILE A 107 22.82 -9.94 -19.83
CA ILE A 107 22.32 -9.38 -21.09
C ILE A 107 21.47 -8.12 -20.86
N ALA A 108 20.66 -8.11 -19.81
CA ALA A 108 19.82 -6.99 -19.41
C ALA A 108 20.07 -6.68 -17.92
N TRP A 109 21.07 -5.81 -17.69
CA TRP A 109 21.46 -5.41 -16.33
C TRP A 109 20.62 -4.24 -15.80
N ASN A 110 20.36 -3.22 -16.62
CA ASN A 110 19.57 -2.06 -16.23
C ASN A 110 18.60 -1.67 -17.36
N PRO A 111 17.27 -1.70 -17.16
CA PRO A 111 16.58 -2.05 -15.91
C PRO A 111 16.75 -3.54 -15.54
N ALA A 112 16.61 -3.84 -14.25
CA ALA A 112 16.47 -5.22 -13.79
C ALA A 112 15.21 -5.84 -14.42
N VAL A 113 15.34 -7.04 -14.96
CA VAL A 113 14.25 -7.73 -15.69
C VAL A 113 13.61 -8.86 -14.88
N ASN A 114 14.28 -9.28 -13.81
CA ASN A 114 13.75 -10.23 -12.84
C ASN A 114 13.53 -9.52 -11.50
N PHE A 115 12.68 -10.09 -10.64
CA PHE A 115 12.55 -9.61 -9.28
C PHE A 115 12.08 -10.72 -8.34
N ASP A 116 12.99 -11.27 -7.55
CA ASP A 116 12.66 -12.19 -6.46
C ASP A 116 12.61 -11.43 -5.12
N HIS A 117 11.40 -11.29 -4.57
CA HIS A 117 11.18 -10.62 -3.30
C HIS A 117 11.93 -11.27 -2.13
N THR A 118 12.31 -12.55 -2.21
CA THR A 118 13.10 -13.21 -1.15
C THR A 118 14.53 -12.65 -1.05
N GLN A 119 15.00 -11.95 -2.09
CA GLN A 119 16.31 -11.30 -2.14
C GLN A 119 16.27 -9.81 -1.82
N ALA A 120 15.07 -9.19 -1.83
CA ALA A 120 14.86 -7.84 -1.35
C ALA A 120 14.97 -7.77 0.18
N ARG A 121 15.38 -6.62 0.71
CA ARG A 121 15.55 -6.37 2.15
C ARG A 121 14.94 -5.02 2.50
N GLY A 122 14.63 -4.84 3.79
CA GLY A 122 13.94 -3.64 4.29
C GLY A 122 12.42 -3.81 4.35
N SER A 123 11.73 -2.74 4.71
CA SER A 123 10.27 -2.73 4.83
C SER A 123 9.60 -2.55 3.47
N CYS A 124 8.45 -3.19 3.26
CA CYS A 124 7.70 -3.13 2.00
C CYS A 124 7.38 -1.68 1.61
N SER A 125 6.96 -0.87 2.59
CA SER A 125 6.59 0.54 2.48
C SER A 125 7.72 1.45 1.98
N THR A 126 8.98 1.06 2.17
CA THR A 126 10.11 1.84 1.64
C THR A 126 10.22 1.78 0.12
N CYS A 127 9.73 0.71 -0.51
CA CYS A 127 9.71 0.53 -1.97
C CYS A 127 8.29 0.73 -2.56
N HIS A 128 7.26 0.18 -1.92
CA HIS A 128 5.85 0.30 -2.31
C HIS A 128 5.25 1.63 -1.85
N ASN A 129 5.89 2.73 -2.25
CA ASN A 129 5.56 4.10 -1.87
C ASN A 129 4.86 4.89 -3.00
N GLY A 130 4.49 4.23 -4.09
CA GLY A 130 3.88 4.86 -5.27
C GLY A 130 4.87 5.54 -6.22
N THR A 131 6.16 5.61 -5.87
CA THR A 131 7.23 6.13 -6.74
C THR A 131 8.11 4.99 -7.29
N MET A 132 8.65 4.14 -6.41
CA MET A 132 9.50 3.01 -6.84
C MET A 132 8.69 1.81 -7.27
N ALA A 133 7.68 1.45 -6.47
CA ALA A 133 6.70 0.42 -6.78
C ALA A 133 5.30 0.90 -6.37
N GLN A 134 4.29 0.25 -6.95
CA GLN A 134 2.89 0.53 -6.62
C GLN A 134 2.66 0.34 -5.11
N GLY A 135 2.15 1.38 -4.45
CA GLY A 135 1.76 1.34 -3.04
C GLY A 135 0.29 0.97 -2.84
N LYS A 136 -0.27 1.44 -1.72
CA LYS A 136 -1.70 1.31 -1.40
C LYS A 136 -2.55 2.06 -2.44
N GLY A 137 -3.54 1.37 -3.01
CA GLY A 137 -4.48 1.96 -3.97
C GLY A 137 -5.63 2.73 -3.31
N PRO A 138 -6.49 3.42 -4.09
CA PRO A 138 -7.58 4.24 -3.54
C PRO A 138 -8.64 3.46 -2.74
N THR A 139 -8.81 2.16 -3.02
CA THR A 139 -9.76 1.28 -2.33
C THR A 139 -9.06 0.39 -1.29
N HIS A 140 -7.84 0.75 -0.88
CA HIS A 140 -7.12 0.03 0.17
C HIS A 140 -7.61 0.51 1.53
N ILE A 141 -7.86 -0.42 2.45
CA ILE A 141 -8.22 -0.09 3.83
C ILE A 141 -7.18 0.84 4.48
N VAL A 142 -7.63 1.86 5.20
CA VAL A 142 -6.71 2.77 5.89
C VAL A 142 -5.99 2.01 7.02
N THR A 143 -4.66 1.93 6.95
CA THR A 143 -3.84 1.24 7.94
C THR A 143 -2.42 1.77 7.91
N ASP A 144 -1.76 1.81 9.08
CA ASP A 144 -0.34 2.13 9.24
C ASP A 144 0.51 0.87 9.49
N LEU A 145 -0.11 -0.31 9.50
CA LEU A 145 0.62 -1.57 9.57
C LEU A 145 1.48 -1.77 8.32
N GLU A 146 2.60 -2.46 8.51
CA GLU A 146 3.46 -2.89 7.41
C GLU A 146 2.75 -3.96 6.57
N CYS A 147 3.10 -4.03 5.28
CA CYS A 147 2.29 -4.76 4.30
C CYS A 147 2.20 -6.27 4.58
N ASP A 148 3.23 -6.85 5.19
CA ASP A 148 3.34 -8.26 5.54
C ASP A 148 2.41 -8.69 6.69
N ALA A 149 1.79 -7.74 7.38
CA ALA A 149 0.70 -8.04 8.32
C ALA A 149 -0.55 -8.59 7.62
N CYS A 150 -0.75 -8.26 6.35
CA CYS A 150 -1.95 -8.62 5.58
C CYS A 150 -1.64 -9.36 4.27
N HIS A 151 -0.51 -9.06 3.63
CA HIS A 151 -0.13 -9.59 2.32
C HIS A 151 1.04 -10.55 2.40
N THR A 152 1.19 -11.38 1.37
CA THR A 152 2.37 -12.23 1.17
C THR A 152 3.05 -11.86 -0.14
N THR A 153 4.34 -12.19 -0.26
CA THR A 153 5.10 -11.98 -1.50
C THR A 153 4.73 -12.96 -2.62
N LEU A 154 4.00 -14.04 -2.31
CA LEU A 154 3.58 -15.06 -3.27
C LEU A 154 2.19 -14.81 -3.85
N SER A 155 1.27 -14.30 -3.03
CA SER A 155 -0.06 -13.87 -3.44
C SER A 155 -0.35 -12.51 -2.85
N TRP A 156 -0.28 -11.50 -3.70
CA TRP A 156 -0.63 -10.13 -3.32
C TRP A 156 -2.15 -9.95 -3.20
N ALA A 157 -2.91 -10.67 -4.03
CA ALA A 157 -4.36 -10.75 -3.94
C ALA A 157 -4.79 -11.63 -2.76
N GLY A 158 -5.91 -11.27 -2.13
CA GLY A 158 -6.46 -12.00 -0.98
C GLY A 158 -5.77 -11.67 0.34
N ALA A 159 -5.70 -10.36 0.66
CA ALA A 159 -5.18 -9.90 1.94
C ALA A 159 -5.91 -10.60 3.10
N MET A 160 -5.16 -11.05 4.08
CA MET A 160 -5.72 -11.56 5.33
C MET A 160 -6.13 -10.37 6.18
N PHE A 161 -7.36 -10.38 6.67
CA PHE A 161 -7.87 -9.37 7.59
C PHE A 161 -8.56 -10.03 8.77
N THR A 162 -8.37 -9.48 9.97
CA THR A 162 -9.04 -9.90 11.20
C THR A 162 -9.68 -8.71 11.89
N HIS A 163 -10.87 -8.91 12.46
CA HIS A 163 -11.56 -7.88 13.24
C HIS A 163 -11.00 -7.74 14.67
N VAL A 164 -10.07 -8.60 15.08
CA VAL A 164 -9.47 -8.56 16.42
C VAL A 164 -8.73 -7.23 16.62
N GLY A 165 -9.11 -6.48 17.66
CA GLY A 165 -8.54 -5.17 17.99
C GLY A 165 -9.26 -3.98 17.36
N VAL A 166 -10.25 -4.20 16.48
CA VAL A 166 -11.10 -3.13 15.94
C VAL A 166 -12.22 -2.83 16.94
N THR A 167 -12.13 -1.71 17.64
CA THR A 167 -13.10 -1.32 18.69
C THR A 167 -14.03 -0.18 18.30
N SER A 168 -13.69 0.61 17.28
CA SER A 168 -14.43 1.80 16.86
C SER A 168 -14.12 2.17 15.41
N GLY A 169 -14.87 3.12 14.85
CA GLY A 169 -14.66 3.62 13.49
C GLY A 169 -15.17 2.69 12.40
N CYS A 170 -16.14 1.82 12.71
CA CYS A 170 -16.62 0.78 11.78
C CYS A 170 -17.05 1.37 10.43
N ALA A 171 -17.70 2.53 10.45
CA ALA A 171 -18.18 3.22 9.25
C ALA A 171 -17.07 3.66 8.27
N THR A 172 -15.80 3.75 8.71
CA THR A 172 -14.69 4.09 7.81
C THR A 172 -14.29 2.94 6.89
N CYS A 173 -14.67 1.71 7.25
CA CYS A 173 -14.44 0.51 6.44
C CYS A 173 -15.75 -0.04 5.85
N HIS A 174 -16.85 0.04 6.59
CA HIS A 174 -18.18 -0.42 6.15
C HIS A 174 -18.92 0.68 5.37
N ASP A 175 -18.27 1.20 4.33
CA ASP A 175 -18.71 2.33 3.50
C ASP A 175 -19.26 1.92 2.13
N ASN A 176 -19.44 0.61 1.90
CA ASN A 176 -19.78 -0.02 0.61
C ASN A 176 -18.70 0.10 -0.48
N VAL A 177 -17.50 0.55 -0.12
CA VAL A 177 -16.30 0.52 -0.99
C VAL A 177 -15.33 -0.53 -0.47
N HIS A 178 -14.97 -0.45 0.81
CA HIS A 178 -13.99 -1.35 1.44
C HIS A 178 -14.65 -2.60 2.02
N ALA A 179 -15.80 -2.43 2.64
CA ALA A 179 -16.65 -3.50 3.15
C ALA A 179 -18.12 -3.12 3.03
N THR A 180 -18.98 -4.13 3.00
CA THR A 180 -20.43 -3.96 2.94
C THR A 180 -20.92 -3.15 4.15
N GLY A 181 -21.63 -2.07 3.90
CA GLY A 181 -22.25 -1.25 4.94
C GLY A 181 -23.54 -1.83 5.49
N PRO A 182 -24.27 -1.04 6.30
CA PRO A 182 -25.61 -1.41 6.76
C PRO A 182 -26.55 -1.72 5.59
N THR A 183 -27.34 -2.79 5.73
CA THR A 183 -28.35 -3.16 4.71
C THR A 183 -29.56 -2.22 4.76
N ALA A 184 -30.41 -2.26 3.73
CA ALA A 184 -31.64 -1.46 3.67
C ALA A 184 -32.63 -1.72 4.82
N ASN A 185 -32.53 -2.88 5.48
CA ASN A 185 -33.38 -3.26 6.62
C ASN A 185 -32.77 -2.86 7.98
N HIS A 186 -31.64 -2.15 7.98
CA HIS A 186 -31.05 -1.64 9.20
C HIS A 186 -31.93 -0.54 9.80
N ILE A 187 -31.93 -0.43 11.14
CA ILE A 187 -32.62 0.66 11.82
C ILE A 187 -32.03 2.03 11.40
N PRO A 188 -32.83 3.10 11.30
CA PRO A 188 -32.29 4.43 11.01
C PRO A 188 -31.24 4.87 12.05
N ILE A 189 -30.07 5.31 11.57
CA ILE A 189 -28.91 5.72 12.42
C ILE A 189 -28.51 7.19 12.24
N GLY A 190 -29.41 8.02 11.70
CA GLY A 190 -29.23 9.47 11.65
C GLY A 190 -28.25 9.99 10.58
N THR A 191 -28.25 11.31 10.43
CA THR A 191 -27.32 12.07 9.57
C THR A 191 -26.80 13.28 10.36
N PRO A 192 -25.51 13.37 10.72
CA PRO A 192 -24.44 12.41 10.42
C PRO A 192 -24.67 11.04 11.07
N MET A 193 -24.08 10.00 10.48
CA MET A 193 -24.25 8.63 10.92
C MET A 193 -23.78 8.45 12.37
N THR A 194 -24.65 7.90 13.21
CA THR A 194 -24.34 7.53 14.59
C THR A 194 -23.28 6.45 14.60
N ALA A 195 -22.29 6.58 15.49
CA ALA A 195 -21.21 5.60 15.62
C ALA A 195 -21.77 4.21 15.93
N CYS A 196 -21.37 3.20 15.16
CA CYS A 196 -21.91 1.83 15.20
C CYS A 196 -21.75 1.19 16.59
N GLU A 197 -20.60 1.43 17.20
CA GLU A 197 -20.17 1.07 18.55
C GLU A 197 -21.07 1.63 19.66
N SER A 198 -22.01 2.53 19.35
CA SER A 198 -23.04 2.98 20.29
C SER A 198 -24.17 1.97 20.48
N CYS A 199 -24.35 1.06 19.52
CA CYS A 199 -25.40 0.03 19.50
C CYS A 199 -24.83 -1.39 19.41
N HIS A 200 -23.70 -1.57 18.73
CA HIS A 200 -23.05 -2.86 18.54
C HIS A 200 -21.85 -3.00 19.50
N SER A 201 -21.66 -4.20 20.05
CA SER A 201 -20.57 -4.48 21.00
C SER A 201 -19.28 -4.93 20.31
N PRO A 202 -18.11 -4.38 20.69
CA PRO A 202 -16.83 -4.73 20.09
C PRO A 202 -16.34 -6.15 20.31
N THR A 203 -16.96 -6.88 21.23
CA THR A 203 -16.63 -8.29 21.48
C THR A 203 -17.43 -9.26 20.61
N ASN A 204 -18.45 -8.82 19.88
CA ASN A 204 -19.36 -9.67 19.09
C ASN A 204 -19.44 -9.29 17.59
N TYR A 205 -18.45 -8.57 17.06
CA TYR A 205 -18.49 -8.07 15.67
C TYR A 205 -18.30 -9.14 14.59
N THR A 206 -17.88 -10.36 14.91
CA THR A 206 -17.68 -11.41 13.89
C THR A 206 -18.99 -11.91 13.28
N ASN A 207 -20.14 -11.61 13.88
CA ASN A 207 -21.46 -12.02 13.37
C ASN A 207 -22.54 -10.92 13.43
N TRP A 208 -22.21 -9.72 13.91
CA TRP A 208 -23.16 -8.62 14.13
C TRP A 208 -24.42 -9.02 14.94
N LEU A 209 -24.36 -10.12 15.72
CA LEU A 209 -25.46 -10.57 16.57
C LEU A 209 -25.44 -9.81 17.90
N GLY A 210 -26.59 -9.32 18.34
CA GLY A 210 -26.76 -8.72 19.67
C GLY A 210 -26.57 -7.20 19.75
N ALA A 211 -27.06 -6.45 18.76
CA ALA A 211 -27.19 -5.00 18.89
C ALA A 211 -28.18 -4.65 20.02
N THR A 212 -27.85 -3.65 20.83
CA THR A 212 -28.76 -3.10 21.84
C THR A 212 -29.22 -1.72 21.42
N MET A 213 -30.53 -1.49 21.47
CA MET A 213 -31.11 -0.18 21.18
C MET A 213 -30.65 0.86 22.21
N ASN A 214 -29.99 1.92 21.72
CA ASN A 214 -29.50 3.02 22.54
C ASN A 214 -30.17 4.35 22.13
N HIS A 215 -31.26 4.71 22.83
CA HIS A 215 -32.03 5.93 22.53
C HIS A 215 -31.22 7.22 22.64
N LEU A 216 -30.20 7.26 23.51
CA LEU A 216 -29.32 8.42 23.66
C LEU A 216 -28.47 8.67 22.41
N ALA A 217 -28.16 7.60 21.66
CA ALA A 217 -27.37 7.68 20.44
C ALA A 217 -28.18 8.24 19.24
N VAL A 218 -29.52 8.24 19.33
CA VAL A 218 -30.42 8.60 18.22
C VAL A 218 -31.32 9.80 18.53
N THR A 219 -30.98 10.64 19.50
CA THR A 219 -31.79 11.81 19.92
C THR A 219 -31.98 12.86 18.82
N ALA A 220 -31.13 12.85 17.79
CA ALA A 220 -31.26 13.72 16.61
C ALA A 220 -32.34 13.24 15.62
N LEU A 221 -32.85 12.01 15.76
CA LEU A 221 -33.93 11.47 14.95
C LEU A 221 -35.29 11.77 15.59
N SER A 222 -36.31 11.99 14.77
CA SER A 222 -37.69 12.09 15.27
C SER A 222 -38.20 10.71 15.71
N CYS A 223 -38.96 10.68 16.80
CA CYS A 223 -39.56 9.44 17.32
C CYS A 223 -40.44 8.77 16.26
N ALA A 224 -41.17 9.59 15.48
CA ALA A 224 -42.03 9.14 14.39
C ALA A 224 -41.27 8.37 13.30
N GLY A 225 -40.00 8.73 13.04
CA GLY A 225 -39.17 8.07 12.03
C GLY A 225 -38.88 6.59 12.33
N CYS A 226 -38.96 6.19 13.61
CA CYS A 226 -38.76 4.80 14.03
C CYS A 226 -40.05 4.13 14.52
N HIS A 227 -40.91 4.85 15.24
CA HIS A 227 -42.02 4.25 15.99
C HIS A 227 -43.41 4.39 15.33
N GLN A 228 -43.54 5.09 14.19
CA GLN A 228 -44.82 5.18 13.45
C GLN A 228 -44.86 4.31 12.20
N THR A 229 -43.72 4.16 11.53
CA THR A 229 -43.66 3.60 10.17
C THR A 229 -42.96 2.25 10.11
N ALA A 230 -42.30 1.82 11.18
CA ALA A 230 -41.50 0.60 11.16
C ALA A 230 -41.58 -0.23 12.44
N SER A 231 -41.45 -1.54 12.29
CA SER A 231 -41.56 -2.56 13.36
C SER A 231 -40.24 -2.80 14.09
N PHE A 232 -39.37 -1.80 14.22
CA PHE A 232 -38.00 -1.97 14.76
C PHE A 232 -37.92 -2.11 16.30
N LEU A 233 -38.93 -2.73 16.92
CA LEU A 233 -39.26 -2.79 18.36
C LEU A 233 -40.08 -1.59 18.88
N GLY A 234 -41.26 -1.90 19.42
CA GLY A 234 -41.70 -1.33 20.70
C GLY A 234 -42.71 -0.18 20.71
N MET A 235 -43.41 0.13 19.61
CA MET A 235 -44.60 0.99 19.73
C MET A 235 -45.68 0.59 18.74
N HIS A 236 -46.21 -0.62 18.91
CA HIS A 236 -47.40 -1.04 18.19
C HIS A 236 -48.64 -0.30 18.71
N PRO A 237 -49.72 -0.21 17.94
CA PRO A 237 -51.02 0.20 18.48
C PRO A 237 -51.42 -0.70 19.65
N SER A 238 -51.91 -0.11 20.75
CA SER A 238 -52.34 -0.87 21.93
C SER A 238 -53.31 -1.99 21.58
N THR A 239 -53.02 -3.17 22.12
CA THR A 239 -53.92 -4.33 22.08
C THR A 239 -55.04 -4.23 23.12
N ASP A 240 -55.00 -3.22 23.99
CA ASP A 240 -55.92 -2.99 25.12
C ASP A 240 -55.91 -4.10 26.16
N THR A 241 -54.85 -4.91 26.20
CA THR A 241 -54.74 -6.07 27.10
C THR A 241 -53.72 -5.89 28.23
N THR A 242 -52.65 -5.11 28.04
CA THR A 242 -51.64 -4.82 29.08
C THR A 242 -51.09 -3.39 28.89
N ALA A 243 -50.98 -2.62 29.96
CA ALA A 243 -50.34 -1.31 29.92
C ALA A 243 -48.82 -1.51 29.99
N GLY A 244 -48.11 -1.11 28.92
CA GLY A 244 -46.64 -1.20 28.85
C GLY A 244 -46.05 -1.79 27.56
N ASP A 245 -46.86 -2.27 26.62
CA ASP A 245 -46.37 -2.86 25.35
C ASP A 245 -46.54 -1.94 24.12
N SER A 246 -47.27 -0.83 24.26
CA SER A 246 -47.85 -0.15 23.10
C SER A 246 -48.23 1.31 23.33
N ARG A 247 -48.43 2.03 22.23
CA ARG A 247 -49.05 3.36 22.22
C ARG A 247 -50.44 3.30 22.87
N PRO A 248 -50.78 4.20 23.83
CA PRO A 248 -52.11 4.25 24.42
C PRO A 248 -53.20 4.31 23.34
N SER A 249 -54.23 3.47 23.45
CA SER A 249 -55.39 3.52 22.56
C SER A 249 -56.41 4.53 23.06
N ALA A 250 -57.37 4.88 22.20
CA ALA A 250 -58.52 5.68 22.59
C ALA A 250 -59.38 5.03 23.69
N LYS A 251 -59.20 3.74 23.99
CA LYS A 251 -59.88 3.04 25.08
C LYS A 251 -59.18 3.23 26.42
N LEU A 252 -57.84 3.31 26.43
CA LEU A 252 -57.03 3.49 27.64
C LEU A 252 -56.79 4.98 27.95
N ASP A 253 -56.55 5.80 26.93
CA ASP A 253 -56.43 7.26 27.04
C ASP A 253 -57.08 7.94 25.80
N PRO A 254 -58.37 8.30 25.87
CA PRO A 254 -59.12 8.90 24.77
C PRO A 254 -58.55 10.23 24.25
N LEU A 255 -57.72 10.92 25.04
CA LEU A 255 -57.17 12.23 24.72
C LEU A 255 -55.70 12.17 24.28
N HIS A 256 -55.04 11.00 24.40
CA HIS A 256 -53.67 10.82 23.96
C HIS A 256 -53.58 10.78 22.43
N PRO A 257 -52.71 11.61 21.81
CA PRO A 257 -52.53 11.60 20.36
C PRO A 257 -52.14 10.21 19.82
N THR A 258 -52.80 9.76 18.76
CA THR A 258 -52.56 8.46 18.09
C THR A 258 -51.65 8.55 16.86
N THR A 259 -51.20 9.75 16.48
CA THR A 259 -50.08 10.03 15.56
C THR A 259 -49.31 11.30 16.00
N GLY A 260 -48.27 11.73 15.27
CA GLY A 260 -47.52 12.96 15.55
C GLY A 260 -46.22 12.81 16.36
N ASP A 261 -45.47 13.90 16.50
CA ASP A 261 -44.16 13.90 17.18
C ASP A 261 -44.31 13.80 18.70
N CYS A 262 -43.89 12.67 19.25
CA CYS A 262 -43.96 12.37 20.68
C CYS A 262 -42.98 13.20 21.51
N SER A 263 -41.91 13.74 20.89
CA SER A 263 -40.84 14.47 21.60
C SER A 263 -41.30 15.78 22.25
N GLN A 264 -42.48 16.29 21.87
CA GLN A 264 -43.11 17.46 22.48
C GLN A 264 -43.60 17.19 23.91
N CYS A 265 -43.88 15.92 24.22
CA CYS A 265 -44.51 15.49 25.47
C CYS A 265 -43.78 14.33 26.16
N HIS A 266 -42.75 13.75 25.54
CA HIS A 266 -41.98 12.61 26.04
C HIS A 266 -40.48 12.80 25.76
N ASP A 267 -39.61 12.42 26.71
CA ASP A 267 -38.18 12.27 26.46
C ASP A 267 -37.70 10.81 26.52
N THR A 268 -36.47 10.58 26.06
CA THR A 268 -35.86 9.25 25.95
C THR A 268 -35.44 8.64 27.29
N THR A 269 -35.36 9.42 28.37
CA THR A 269 -34.90 8.97 29.70
C THR A 269 -36.04 8.68 30.66
N THR A 270 -37.20 9.31 30.43
CA THR A 270 -38.37 9.29 31.29
C THR A 270 -39.63 9.30 30.43
N PHE A 271 -39.67 8.45 29.40
CA PHE A 271 -40.78 8.38 28.44
C PHE A 271 -42.16 8.27 29.12
N SER A 272 -42.25 7.67 30.31
CA SER A 272 -43.48 7.60 31.12
C SER A 272 -43.74 8.79 32.07
N GLN A 273 -42.82 9.77 32.16
CA GLN A 273 -42.82 10.81 33.21
C GLN A 273 -42.39 12.22 32.76
N SER A 274 -41.94 12.44 31.52
CA SER A 274 -41.40 13.74 31.07
C SER A 274 -42.22 14.37 29.96
N ALA A 275 -42.98 15.42 30.26
CA ALA A 275 -42.72 16.78 29.75
C ALA A 275 -43.90 17.74 30.01
N SER A 276 -43.63 19.02 29.71
CA SER A 276 -44.50 20.18 29.88
C SER A 276 -45.81 20.11 29.08
N ARG A 277 -46.84 20.68 29.70
CA ARG A 277 -48.23 20.58 29.33
C ARG A 277 -48.55 21.38 28.04
N PRO A 278 -49.29 20.80 27.06
CA PRO A 278 -49.75 21.54 25.88
C PRO A 278 -50.66 22.72 26.27
N ALA A 279 -50.82 23.71 25.39
CA ALA A 279 -51.59 24.93 25.67
C ALA A 279 -53.07 24.68 26.02
N SER A 280 -53.63 23.54 25.59
CA SER A 280 -54.98 23.05 25.89
C SER A 280 -55.05 22.14 27.13
N HIS A 281 -53.92 21.88 27.78
CA HIS A 281 -53.88 21.10 29.01
C HIS A 281 -54.58 21.87 30.13
N ILE A 282 -55.37 21.17 30.93
CA ILE A 282 -56.05 21.75 32.08
C ILE A 282 -54.99 22.42 32.99
N PRO A 283 -55.09 23.74 33.28
CA PRO A 283 -54.14 24.38 34.19
C PRO A 283 -54.24 23.74 35.57
N THR A 284 -53.17 23.08 36.02
CA THR A 284 -53.10 22.45 37.36
C THR A 284 -51.63 22.40 37.83
N SER A 285 -51.37 22.22 39.12
CA SER A 285 -50.03 21.94 39.65
C SER A 285 -49.87 20.48 40.09
N ALA A 286 -50.90 19.65 39.87
CA ALA A 286 -50.89 18.22 40.20
C ALA A 286 -49.84 17.43 39.39
N PRO A 287 -49.14 16.44 40.00
CA PRO A 287 -48.29 15.50 39.28
C PRO A 287 -49.08 14.75 38.18
N CYS A 288 -48.42 14.44 37.04
CA CYS A 288 -49.08 13.77 35.89
C CYS A 288 -49.81 12.50 36.32
N LEU A 289 -49.20 11.71 37.20
CA LEU A 289 -49.73 10.45 37.74
C LEU A 289 -51.07 10.59 38.48
N GLN A 290 -51.46 11.80 38.90
CA GLN A 290 -52.76 12.04 39.57
C GLN A 290 -53.93 12.11 38.59
N CYS A 291 -53.68 12.54 37.35
CA CYS A 291 -54.69 12.60 36.29
C CYS A 291 -54.51 11.48 35.26
N HIS A 292 -53.29 10.94 35.15
CA HIS A 292 -52.90 9.80 34.34
C HIS A 292 -52.50 8.65 35.28
N THR A 293 -53.50 8.04 35.92
CA THR A 293 -53.32 7.02 36.98
C THR A 293 -53.10 5.60 36.47
N THR A 294 -53.14 5.39 35.15
CA THR A 294 -53.03 4.06 34.53
C THR A 294 -51.63 3.86 33.96
N ALA A 295 -50.76 3.32 34.83
CA ALA A 295 -49.54 2.60 34.46
C ALA A 295 -49.86 1.39 33.59
#